data_AF-A0A842SSN6-F1
#
_entry.id   AF-A0A842SSN6-F1
#
_cell.length_a   1.000
_cell.length_b   1.000
_cell.length_c   1.000
_cell.angle_alpha   90.00
_cell.angle_beta   90.00
_cell.angle_gamma   90.00
#
_symmetry.space_group_name_H-M   'P 1'
#
loop_
_entity.id
_entity.type
_entity.pdbx_description
1 polymer ?
#
loop_
_entity_poly.entity_id
_entity_poly.type
_entity_poly.pdbx_seq_one_letter_code
_entity_poly.pdbx_strand_id
1 'polypeptide(L)'
;MKETEVKLDDEGFEEVESSEKPQGSGSNRPDMRVVQADRDRDGNVIYSNVGGMWKNISKNGNEFYTLRIGQLKLLVFPNDRK
;
A
#
# COMPACT_ATOMS: atom_id res chain seq x y z
N MET A 1 -9.06 -10.37 -29.90
CA MET A 1 -8.20 -9.87 -28.81
C MET A 1 -7.55 -11.09 -28.19
N LYS A 2 -6.22 -11.15 -28.10
CA LYS A 2 -5.51 -12.28 -27.48
C LYS A 2 -5.34 -11.95 -26.00
N GLU A 3 -6.01 -12.69 -25.14
CA GLU A 3 -5.78 -12.64 -23.70
C GLU A 3 -4.38 -13.18 -23.44
N THR A 4 -3.51 -12.33 -22.91
CA THR A 4 -2.17 -12.73 -22.48
C THR A 4 -2.31 -13.15 -21.03
N GLU A 5 -2.32 -14.46 -20.81
CA GLU A 5 -2.34 -15.09 -19.50
C GLU A 5 -1.01 -14.76 -18.80
N VAL A 6 -1.07 -13.91 -17.76
CA VAL A 6 0.10 -13.56 -16.95
C VAL A 6 0.31 -14.68 -15.95
N LYS A 7 1.29 -15.54 -16.22
CA LYS A 7 1.76 -16.56 -15.26
C LYS A 7 2.49 -15.85 -14.12
N LEU A 8 1.99 -16.03 -12.90
CA LEU A 8 2.45 -15.39 -11.66
C LEU A 8 3.39 -16.31 -10.87
N ASP A 9 3.95 -17.32 -11.53
CA ASP A 9 4.49 -18.51 -10.87
C ASP A 9 5.99 -18.38 -10.53
N ASP A 10 6.67 -17.33 -11.00
CA ASP A 10 8.15 -17.23 -10.98
C ASP A 10 8.70 -15.97 -10.27
N GLU A 11 7.84 -15.09 -9.74
CA GLU A 11 8.30 -14.02 -8.86
C GLU A 11 8.36 -14.55 -7.43
N GLY A 12 9.49 -15.16 -7.08
CA GLY A 12 9.86 -15.48 -5.71
C GLY A 12 9.88 -14.23 -4.83
N PHE A 13 8.71 -13.85 -4.33
CA PHE A 13 8.57 -12.88 -3.26
C PHE A 13 8.88 -13.61 -1.95
N GLU A 14 10.15 -13.64 -1.58
CA GLU A 14 10.47 -13.75 -0.16
C GLU A 14 9.82 -12.56 0.52
N GLU A 15 8.87 -12.84 1.41
CA GLU A 15 8.52 -11.92 2.48
C GLU A 15 9.81 -11.75 3.28
N VAL A 16 10.64 -10.78 2.87
CA VAL A 16 11.64 -10.22 3.75
C VAL A 16 10.82 -9.71 4.93
N GLU A 17 10.85 -10.47 6.02
CA GLU A 17 10.75 -9.89 7.35
C GLU A 17 11.81 -8.79 7.34
N SER A 18 11.38 -7.59 6.99
CA SER A 18 12.24 -6.44 6.82
C SER A 18 12.73 -6.05 8.20
N SER A 19 13.80 -6.73 8.62
CA SER A 19 14.74 -6.28 9.64
C SER A 19 15.56 -5.08 9.14
N GLU A 20 15.23 -4.51 7.99
CA GLU A 20 15.61 -3.17 7.61
C GLU A 20 14.76 -2.18 8.40
N LYS A 21 15.30 -1.79 9.55
CA LYS A 21 14.85 -0.58 10.26
C LYS A 21 14.71 0.54 9.23
N PRO A 22 13.54 1.20 9.11
CA PRO A 22 13.41 2.36 8.26
C PRO A 22 14.48 3.36 8.68
N GLN A 23 15.39 3.67 7.76
CA GLN A 23 16.45 4.63 7.99
C GLN A 23 15.80 6.02 7.98
N GLY A 24 15.28 6.38 9.15
CA GLY A 24 14.50 7.58 9.40
C GLY A 24 13.85 7.44 10.77
N SER A 25 14.53 7.94 11.79
CA SER A 25 14.09 7.97 13.19
C SER A 25 12.88 8.89 13.39
N GLY A 26 11.74 8.53 12.82
CA GLY A 26 10.46 9.18 13.01
C GLY A 26 9.38 8.11 12.98
N SER A 27 8.57 8.06 14.04
CA SER A 27 7.26 7.42 14.18
C SER A 27 6.80 6.60 12.97
N ASN A 28 6.37 5.34 13.21
CA ASN A 28 5.74 4.35 12.31
C ASN A 28 4.51 4.90 11.54
N ARG A 29 4.68 6.06 10.90
CA ARG A 29 3.70 6.95 10.33
C ARG A 29 3.68 6.66 8.84
N PRO A 30 2.50 6.44 8.25
CA PRO A 30 2.41 6.21 6.83
C PRO A 30 2.74 7.47 6.04
N ASP A 31 3.29 7.29 4.84
CA ASP A 31 3.49 8.35 3.85
C ASP A 31 2.14 8.93 3.40
N MET A 32 1.14 8.07 3.26
CA MET A 32 -0.23 8.44 2.91
C MET A 32 -1.22 7.81 3.88
N ARG A 33 -2.20 8.58 4.35
CA ARG A 33 -3.31 8.05 5.14
C ARG A 33 -4.43 7.58 4.23
N VAL A 34 -5.03 6.44 4.57
CA VAL A 34 -6.26 5.98 3.94
C VAL A 34 -7.41 6.40 4.81
N VAL A 35 -8.34 7.13 4.21
CA VAL A 35 -9.52 7.65 4.91
C VAL A 35 -10.80 7.12 4.29
N GLN A 36 -11.79 6.88 5.14
CA GLN A 36 -13.13 6.53 4.71
C GLN A 36 -14.08 7.69 5.04
N ALA A 37 -14.83 8.12 4.04
CA ALA A 37 -15.88 9.10 4.22
C ALA A 37 -17.07 8.47 4.96
N ASP A 38 -17.58 9.17 5.96
CA ASP A 38 -18.80 8.83 6.69
C ASP A 38 -19.64 10.10 6.88
N ARG A 39 -20.84 9.98 7.43
CA ARG A 39 -21.69 11.11 7.80
C ARG A 39 -21.87 11.19 9.30
N ASP A 40 -21.73 12.39 9.85
CA ASP A 40 -22.13 12.65 11.22
C ASP A 40 -23.66 12.72 11.36
N ARG A 41 -24.15 12.94 12.59
CA ARG A 41 -25.58 13.04 12.88
C ARG A 41 -26.26 14.23 12.21
N ASP A 42 -25.49 15.26 11.88
CA ASP A 42 -25.95 16.50 11.26
C ASP A 42 -25.87 16.43 9.72
N GLY A 43 -25.38 15.31 9.18
CA GLY A 43 -25.26 15.05 7.75
C GLY A 43 -23.97 15.57 7.12
N ASN A 44 -23.01 16.09 7.89
CA ASN A 44 -21.72 16.53 7.37
C ASN A 44 -20.83 15.34 7.04
N VAL A 45 -20.02 15.48 6.00
CA VAL A 45 -19.02 14.47 5.64
C VAL A 45 -17.84 14.55 6.60
N ILE A 46 -17.55 13.44 7.27
CA ILE A 46 -16.36 13.26 8.11
C ILE A 46 -15.43 12.23 7.47
N TYR A 47 -14.12 12.40 7.65
CA TYR A 47 -13.11 11.47 7.14
C TYR A 47 -12.45 10.75 8.30
N SER A 48 -12.74 9.46 8.45
CA SER A 48 -12.14 8.60 9.47
C SER A 48 -10.87 7.97 8.94
N ASN A 49 -9.80 7.94 9.74
CA ASN A 49 -8.56 7.26 9.37
C ASN A 49 -8.74 5.75 9.55
N VAL A 50 -8.68 5.00 8.46
CA VAL A 50 -8.88 3.54 8.45
C VAL A 50 -7.60 2.77 8.16
N GLY A 51 -6.52 3.47 7.78
CA GLY A 51 -5.31 2.80 7.34
C GLY A 51 -4.20 3.73 6.88
N GLY A 52 -3.16 3.12 6.36
CA GLY A 52 -1.98 3.81 5.89
C GLY A 52 -1.35 3.12 4.70
N MET A 53 -0.58 3.89 3.94
CA MET A 53 0.21 3.39 2.83
C MET A 53 1.64 3.88 2.99
N TRP A 54 2.58 2.95 2.84
CA TRP A 54 4.02 3.17 2.99
C TRP A 54 4.69 2.92 1.65
N LYS A 55 5.48 3.89 1.20
CA LYS A 55 6.29 3.76 -0.01
C LYS A 55 7.46 2.83 0.24
N ASN A 56 7.71 1.94 -0.71
CA ASN A 56 8.84 1.02 -0.70
C ASN A 56 9.50 1.02 -2.09
N ILE A 57 10.73 0.54 -2.14
CA ILE A 57 11.49 0.34 -3.37
C ILE A 57 11.92 -1.12 -3.40
N SER A 58 11.62 -1.82 -4.49
CA SER A 58 12.02 -3.23 -4.66
C SER A 58 13.52 -3.35 -4.89
N LYS A 59 14.06 -4.57 -4.79
CA LYS A 59 15.48 -4.86 -5.10
C LYS A 59 15.88 -4.41 -6.51
N ASN A 60 14.93 -4.42 -7.45
CA ASN A 60 15.13 -4.02 -8.84
C ASN A 60 14.96 -2.51 -9.06
N GLY A 61 14.70 -1.73 -8.01
CA GLY A 61 14.51 -0.27 -8.08
C GLY A 61 13.08 0.16 -8.41
N ASN A 62 12.15 -0.77 -8.66
CA ASN A 62 10.75 -0.45 -8.94
C ASN A 62 10.04 0.03 -7.67
N GLU A 63 9.30 1.13 -7.77
CA GLU A 63 8.48 1.66 -6.68
C GLU A 63 7.22 0.81 -6.47
N PHE A 64 6.89 0.52 -5.21
CA PHE A 64 5.62 -0.07 -4.82
C PHE A 64 5.21 0.47 -3.45
N TYR A 65 3.97 0.21 -3.07
CA TYR A 65 3.45 0.63 -1.77
C TYR A 65 2.89 -0.56 -1.01
N THR A 66 3.07 -0.54 0.30
CA THR A 66 2.34 -1.43 1.20
C THR A 66 1.14 -0.67 1.74
N LEU A 67 -0.06 -1.14 1.45
CA LEU A 67 -1.31 -0.61 1.99
C LEU A 67 -1.79 -1.49 3.15
N ARG A 68 -2.08 -0.90 4.31
CA ARG A 68 -2.72 -1.59 5.43
C ARG A 68 -4.03 -0.91 5.81
N ILE A 69 -5.10 -1.70 5.91
CA ILE A 69 -6.44 -1.29 6.36
C ILE A 69 -6.94 -2.34 7.35
N GLY A 70 -7.01 -2.00 8.63
CA GLY A 70 -7.29 -2.97 9.69
C GLY A 70 -6.29 -4.14 9.66
N GLN A 71 -6.80 -5.36 9.42
CA GLN A 71 -5.99 -6.58 9.30
C GLN A 71 -5.57 -6.89 7.85
N LEU A 72 -6.07 -6.16 6.87
CA LEU A 72 -5.74 -6.35 5.45
C LEU A 72 -4.40 -5.69 5.13
N LYS A 73 -3.50 -6.44 4.48
CA LYS A 73 -2.21 -5.96 3.95
C LYS A 73 -2.17 -6.25 2.45
N LEU A 74 -2.01 -5.21 1.63
CA LEU A 74 -1.97 -5.29 0.17
C LEU A 74 -0.68 -4.68 -0.37
N LEU A 75 -0.19 -5.24 -1.47
CA LEU A 75 0.84 -4.60 -2.30
C LEU A 75 0.13 -3.79 -3.39
N VAL A 76 0.57 -2.55 -3.56
CA VAL A 76 0.00 -1.61 -4.53
C VAL A 76 1.11 -1.16 -5.46
N PHE A 77 0.86 -1.29 -6.76
CA PHE A 77 1.79 -0.89 -7.82
C PHE A 77 1.24 0.32 -8.57
N PRO A 78 2.09 1.25 -9.04
CA PRO A 78 1.67 2.34 -9.90
C PRO A 78 0.92 1.81 -11.13
N ASN A 79 -0.17 2.49 -11.51
CA ASN A 79 -0.87 2.18 -12.75
C ASN A 79 -0.26 3.01 -13.89
N ASP A 80 0.55 2.37 -14.73
CA ASP A 80 1.21 3.02 -15.87
C ASP A 80 0.30 3.17 -17.10
N ARG A 81 -0.93 2.66 -17.05
CA ARG A 81 -1.92 2.85 -18.12
C ARG A 81 -2.60 4.21 -17.93
N LYS A 82 -2.16 5.19 -18.72
CA LYS A 82 -2.84 6.49 -18.90
C LYS A 82 -4.05 6.37 -19.81
#